data_AF-A0A1X1J1B5-F1
#
_entry.id   AF-A0A1X1J1B5-F1
#
_cell.length_a   1.000
_cell.length_b   1.000
_cell.length_c   1.000
_cell.angle_alpha   90.00
_cell.angle_beta   90.00
_cell.angle_gamma   90.00
#
_symmetry.space_group_name_H-M   'P 1'
#
loop_
_entity.id
_entity.type
_entity.pdbx_description
1 polymer ?
#
loop_
_entity_poly.entity_id
_entity_poly.type
_entity_poly.pdbx_seq_one_letter_code
_entity_poly.pdbx_strand_id
1 'polypeptide(L)'
;MRYKEEVYFAYWDMQSVSQYLYGSSVRVLEDGRVLYENQFMPSGTVIHEWYSKANYQDLRNTSQLPDLKRGEKYVIGSYLETLPENSTYLKVIFMDSADEEIFSHSVKPEETASVYVPTDTHHYKIQLVSGGCQRFLFEGIYIAQEGVADYTVNRYWISDLLHKNNEKNTIYVCFTEPEFNRTGFVPEIVQEHFPNLVMVNSSYKSSLLYMEKEFFGNLLEKIESLSRQYSFEKVAFIGYGPISNIAALFYSKQFLTSYALVTDSFLAELDYHRLLERHRKRVNYPIFRDLLLYRFDSTRVKEYGSSKMESQDLSNFVYLLDQSALLKNINLETTEEWMRENVT
;
A
#
# COMPACT_ATOMS: atom_id res chain seq x y z
N MET A 1 -9.75 13.55 -9.07
CA MET A 1 -8.28 13.26 -8.96
C MET A 1 -8.00 11.86 -9.52
N ARG A 2 -6.83 11.56 -10.11
CA ARG A 2 -6.59 10.30 -10.87
C ARG A 2 -5.75 9.29 -10.07
N TYR A 3 -6.38 8.17 -9.71
CA TYR A 3 -5.72 6.92 -9.35
C TYR A 3 -5.02 6.37 -10.59
N LYS A 4 -3.81 6.85 -10.86
CA LYS A 4 -3.12 6.49 -12.10
C LYS A 4 -1.93 5.58 -11.91
N GLU A 5 -1.20 5.66 -10.80
CA GLU A 5 0.09 4.97 -10.69
C GLU A 5 0.43 4.50 -9.27
N GLU A 6 1.35 3.53 -9.23
CA GLU A 6 1.84 2.83 -8.04
C GLU A 6 2.68 3.76 -7.14
N VAL A 7 2.58 3.58 -5.81
CA VAL A 7 3.53 4.15 -4.86
C VAL A 7 4.41 3.03 -4.33
N TYR A 8 5.71 3.17 -4.50
CA TYR A 8 6.69 2.19 -4.06
C TYR A 8 7.24 2.52 -2.69
N PHE A 9 7.56 1.48 -1.93
CA PHE A 9 8.08 1.54 -0.57
C PHE A 9 9.39 0.77 -0.45
N ALA A 10 10.43 1.44 0.02
CA ALA A 10 11.67 0.79 0.42
C ALA A 10 11.74 0.73 1.94
N TYR A 11 11.83 -0.48 2.48
CA TYR A 11 11.98 -0.72 3.92
C TYR A 11 13.43 -1.00 4.28
N TRP A 12 13.76 -0.90 5.56
CA TRP A 12 15.10 -1.22 6.06
C TRP A 12 15.27 -2.73 6.13
N ASP A 13 16.19 -3.26 5.34
CA ASP A 13 16.54 -4.68 5.39
C ASP A 13 17.67 -4.90 6.40
N MET A 14 17.36 -5.53 7.54
CA MET A 14 18.33 -5.84 8.58
C MET A 14 19.44 -6.80 8.13
N GLN A 15 19.25 -7.52 7.02
CA GLN A 15 20.27 -8.43 6.46
C GLN A 15 21.22 -7.73 5.48
N SER A 16 20.93 -6.49 5.09
CA SER A 16 21.78 -5.73 4.18
C SER A 16 23.14 -5.44 4.81
N VAL A 17 24.19 -5.67 4.02
CA VAL A 17 25.58 -5.40 4.38
C VAL A 17 25.94 -3.91 4.31
N SER A 18 25.10 -3.09 3.69
CA SER A 18 25.30 -1.65 3.49
C SER A 18 24.76 -0.84 4.68
N GLN A 19 25.24 -1.14 5.89
CA GLN A 19 24.82 -0.49 7.14
C GLN A 19 26.01 -0.04 7.98
N TYR A 20 25.93 1.18 8.50
CA TYR A 20 26.87 1.66 9.51
C TYR A 20 26.46 1.16 10.90
N LEU A 21 27.17 0.14 11.40
CA LEU A 21 26.88 -0.49 12.70
C LEU A 21 27.87 -0.10 13.81
N TYR A 22 28.96 0.58 13.48
CA TYR A 22 30.01 0.87 14.47
C TYR A 22 29.50 1.80 15.58
N GLY A 23 29.57 1.33 16.83
CA GLY A 23 29.06 2.05 18.00
C GLY A 23 27.54 2.29 18.00
N SER A 24 26.80 1.55 17.18
CA SER A 24 25.38 1.79 16.91
C SER A 24 24.52 0.68 17.48
N SER A 25 23.34 1.04 17.99
CA SER A 25 22.29 0.10 18.38
C SER A 25 21.18 0.18 17.35
N VAL A 26 20.88 -0.94 16.69
CA VAL A 26 19.81 -1.04 15.68
C VAL A 26 18.83 -2.11 16.12
N ARG A 27 17.55 -1.73 16.26
CA ARG A 27 16.49 -2.64 16.70
C ARG A 27 15.24 -2.41 15.88
N VAL A 28 14.64 -3.49 15.40
CA VAL A 28 13.29 -3.44 14.83
C VAL A 28 12.31 -3.39 15.99
N LEU A 29 11.55 -2.30 16.08
CA LEU A 29 10.53 -2.13 17.09
C LEU A 29 9.34 -3.06 16.82
N GLU A 30 8.49 -3.18 17.84
CA GLU A 30 7.25 -3.93 17.72
C GLU A 30 6.34 -3.37 16.63
N ASP A 31 6.31 -2.08 16.31
CA ASP A 31 5.49 -1.57 15.19
C ASP A 31 6.14 -1.77 13.80
N GLY A 32 7.31 -2.42 13.72
CA GLY A 32 8.03 -2.67 12.48
C GLY A 32 8.95 -1.54 12.04
N ARG A 33 8.95 -0.39 12.75
CA ARG A 33 9.92 0.68 12.52
C ARG A 33 11.30 0.28 13.03
N VAL A 34 12.35 0.80 12.40
CA VAL A 34 13.74 0.61 12.83
C VAL A 34 14.15 1.75 13.74
N LEU A 35 14.42 1.43 14.99
CA LEU A 35 15.06 2.34 15.94
C LEU A 35 16.57 2.21 15.77
N TYR A 36 17.21 3.34 15.48
CA TYR A 36 18.65 3.47 15.38
C TYR A 36 19.15 4.47 16.42
N GLU A 37 20.22 4.12 17.15
CA GLU A 37 20.82 4.99 18.17
C GLU A 37 22.35 4.96 18.06
N ASN A 38 22.97 6.13 17.88
CA ASN A 38 24.42 6.32 17.92
C ASN A 38 24.77 7.77 18.33
N GLN A 39 25.25 7.94 19.57
CA GLN A 39 25.57 9.26 20.14
C GLN A 39 26.83 9.92 19.54
N PHE A 40 27.70 9.15 18.89
CA PHE A 40 29.00 9.60 18.40
C PHE A 40 29.15 9.45 16.89
N MET A 41 28.02 9.41 16.18
CA MET A 41 28.00 9.30 14.74
C MET A 41 28.58 10.58 14.10
N PRO A 42 29.64 10.47 13.27
CA PRO A 42 30.15 11.62 12.53
C PRO A 42 29.12 12.12 11.52
N SER A 43 29.01 13.44 11.39
CA SER A 43 28.20 14.05 10.33
C SER A 43 28.77 13.68 8.95
N GLY A 44 27.89 13.48 7.96
CA GLY A 44 28.22 13.00 6.62
C GLY A 44 28.35 11.48 6.50
N THR A 45 28.21 10.72 7.59
CA THR A 45 28.28 9.25 7.55
C THR A 45 27.06 8.68 6.84
N VAL A 46 27.28 7.82 5.84
CA VAL A 46 26.23 7.03 5.22
C VAL A 46 25.81 5.93 6.19
N ILE A 47 24.57 6.01 6.68
CA ILE A 47 24.02 5.09 7.67
C ILE A 47 23.51 3.81 6.99
N HIS A 48 22.82 3.98 5.86
CA HIS A 48 22.28 2.88 5.10
C HIS A 48 22.14 3.22 3.61
N GLU A 49 22.17 2.21 2.75
CA GLU A 49 21.99 2.36 1.30
C GLU A 49 20.99 1.34 0.75
N TRP A 50 20.12 1.83 -0.13
CA TRP A 50 19.21 1.03 -0.94
C TRP A 50 19.57 1.12 -2.42
N TYR A 51 19.40 0.03 -3.15
CA TYR A 51 19.83 -0.11 -4.55
C TYR A 51 18.67 -0.54 -5.46
N SER A 52 18.58 0.07 -6.65
CA SER A 52 17.64 -0.35 -7.72
C SER A 52 18.13 -1.53 -8.54
N LYS A 53 19.46 -1.69 -8.65
CA LYS A 53 20.08 -2.84 -9.31
C LYS A 53 20.62 -3.80 -8.27
N ALA A 54 20.23 -5.08 -8.36
CA ALA A 54 20.80 -6.12 -7.52
C ALA A 54 22.27 -6.36 -7.90
N ASN A 55 23.17 -6.33 -6.93
CA ASN A 55 24.53 -6.88 -7.07
C ASN A 55 24.69 -8.06 -6.12
N TYR A 56 24.26 -9.23 -6.59
CA TYR A 56 24.23 -10.45 -5.78
C TYR A 56 25.62 -11.05 -5.57
N GLN A 57 26.55 -10.81 -6.50
CA GLN A 57 27.89 -11.40 -6.46
C GLN A 57 28.78 -10.72 -5.41
N ASP A 58 28.68 -9.39 -5.27
CA ASP A 58 29.52 -8.63 -4.33
C ASP A 58 28.83 -8.29 -3.01
N LEU A 59 27.54 -7.93 -3.04
CA LEU A 59 26.84 -7.37 -1.88
C LEU A 59 25.78 -8.31 -1.29
N ARG A 60 25.47 -9.44 -1.95
CA ARG A 60 24.30 -10.30 -1.63
C ARG A 60 22.98 -9.52 -1.50
N ASN A 61 22.91 -8.32 -2.10
CA ASN A 61 21.76 -7.45 -2.02
C ASN A 61 20.78 -7.77 -3.16
N THR A 62 19.51 -7.88 -2.81
CA THR A 62 18.40 -7.87 -3.78
C THR A 62 18.12 -6.44 -4.23
N SER A 63 17.42 -6.28 -5.37
CA SER A 63 16.91 -4.95 -5.74
C SER A 63 15.83 -4.56 -4.73
N GLN A 64 16.06 -3.43 -4.05
CA GLN A 64 15.19 -2.90 -2.99
C GLN A 64 14.38 -1.69 -3.46
N LEU A 65 14.78 -1.10 -4.60
CA LEU A 65 14.17 0.07 -5.18
C LEU A 65 13.57 -0.28 -6.56
N PRO A 66 12.43 0.31 -6.93
CA PRO A 66 11.80 0.07 -8.23
C PRO A 66 12.63 0.64 -9.38
N ASP A 67 12.40 0.16 -10.60
CA ASP A 67 12.92 0.82 -11.80
C ASP A 67 12.13 2.10 -12.07
N LEU A 68 12.83 3.22 -12.27
CA LEU A 68 12.23 4.50 -12.60
C LEU A 68 12.27 4.78 -14.10
N LYS A 69 11.20 5.36 -14.64
CA LYS A 69 11.12 5.76 -16.04
C LYS A 69 12.06 6.95 -16.28
N ARG A 70 12.96 6.79 -17.25
CA ARG A 70 13.88 7.85 -17.72
C ARG A 70 13.09 9.01 -18.29
N GLY A 71 13.50 10.23 -17.96
CA GLY A 71 12.86 11.46 -18.44
C GLY A 71 11.59 11.87 -17.68
N GLU A 72 11.18 11.09 -16.68
CA GLU A 72 10.04 11.39 -15.81
C GLU A 72 10.49 12.00 -14.48
N LYS A 73 9.52 12.56 -13.74
CA LYS A 73 9.74 13.12 -12.41
C LYS A 73 9.08 12.26 -11.34
N TYR A 74 9.77 12.10 -10.23
CA TYR A 74 9.30 11.34 -9.08
C TYR A 74 9.38 12.17 -7.80
N VAL A 75 8.39 12.03 -6.93
CA VAL A 75 8.41 12.51 -5.56
C VAL A 75 9.02 11.42 -4.69
N ILE A 76 10.10 11.76 -4.00
CA ILE A 76 10.80 10.89 -3.05
C ILE A 76 10.77 11.53 -1.67
N GLY A 77 10.44 10.74 -0.66
CA GLY A 77 10.46 11.15 0.75
C GLY A 77 10.57 9.96 1.69
N SER A 78 10.59 10.23 2.99
CA SER A 78 10.66 9.19 4.02
C SER A 78 9.71 9.44 5.17
N TYR A 79 9.27 8.35 5.80
CA TYR A 79 8.67 8.36 7.13
C TYR A 79 9.78 8.12 8.15
N LEU A 80 10.35 9.22 8.64
CA LEU A 80 11.54 9.23 9.49
C LEU A 80 11.43 10.31 10.57
N GLU A 81 11.51 9.90 11.83
CA GLU A 81 11.57 10.81 12.98
C GLU A 81 13.01 10.85 13.51
N THR A 82 13.60 12.03 13.69
CA THR A 82 15.01 12.17 14.12
C THR A 82 15.16 12.97 15.41
N LEU A 83 16.17 12.62 16.19
CA LEU A 83 16.64 13.34 17.36
C LEU A 83 18.16 13.52 17.26
N PRO A 84 18.69 14.76 17.16
CA PRO A 84 17.95 16.03 17.02
C PRO A 84 17.04 16.10 15.78
N GLU A 85 16.08 17.01 15.75
CA GLU A 85 15.20 17.20 14.57
C GLU A 85 16.02 17.57 13.32
N ASN A 86 15.60 17.08 12.15
CA ASN A 86 16.25 17.32 10.85
C ASN A 86 17.76 17.00 10.82
N SER A 87 18.20 16.03 11.62
CA SER A 87 19.60 15.62 11.74
C SER A 87 20.00 14.47 10.82
N THR A 88 19.16 14.10 9.85
CA THR A 88 19.48 13.17 8.76
C THR A 88 18.96 13.73 7.44
N TYR A 89 19.38 13.16 6.32
CA TYR A 89 18.78 13.40 5.02
C TYR A 89 18.95 12.18 4.12
N LEU A 90 18.07 12.02 3.14
CA LEU A 90 18.24 11.08 2.05
C LEU A 90 19.07 11.72 0.95
N LYS A 91 20.03 10.99 0.38
CA LYS A 91 20.75 11.37 -0.84
C LYS A 91 20.37 10.37 -1.94
N VAL A 92 19.64 10.83 -2.95
CA VAL A 92 19.27 10.06 -4.15
C VAL A 92 20.37 10.27 -5.19
N ILE A 93 20.97 9.20 -5.71
CA ILE A 93 22.13 9.26 -6.62
C ILE A 93 21.83 8.45 -7.87
N PHE A 94 21.82 9.11 -9.02
CA PHE A 94 21.67 8.48 -10.34
C PHE A 94 23.03 8.19 -10.95
N MET A 95 23.19 6.98 -11.48
CA MET A 95 24.44 6.47 -12.00
C MET A 95 24.28 5.97 -13.43
N ASP A 96 25.34 6.12 -14.21
CA ASP A 96 25.41 5.58 -15.56
C ASP A 96 25.77 4.08 -15.55
N SER A 97 26.06 3.51 -16.73
CA SER A 97 26.45 2.10 -16.87
C SER A 97 27.88 1.80 -16.41
N ALA A 98 28.70 2.82 -16.17
CA ALA A 98 30.08 2.72 -15.68
C ALA A 98 30.18 2.96 -14.17
N ASP A 99 29.04 3.03 -13.47
CA ASP A 99 28.91 3.35 -12.04
C ASP A 99 29.39 4.78 -11.67
N GLU A 100 29.44 5.70 -12.65
CA GLU A 100 29.74 7.12 -12.41
C GLU A 100 28.47 7.89 -12.02
N GLU A 101 28.59 8.78 -11.02
CA GLU A 101 27.49 9.65 -10.59
C GLU A 101 27.18 10.67 -11.69
N ILE A 102 25.97 10.60 -12.23
CA ILE A 102 25.43 11.60 -13.17
C ILE A 102 24.96 12.83 -12.38
N PHE A 103 24.16 12.57 -11.33
CA PHE A 103 23.52 13.60 -10.53
C PHE A 103 23.06 13.04 -9.19
N SER A 104 23.04 13.88 -8.15
CA SER A 104 22.43 13.55 -6.88
C SER A 104 21.57 14.67 -6.30
N HIS A 105 20.57 14.27 -5.52
CA HIS A 105 19.63 15.15 -4.86
C HIS A 105 19.49 14.80 -3.38
N SER A 106 19.43 15.81 -2.52
CA SER A 106 19.27 15.61 -1.07
C SER A 106 17.85 15.97 -0.63
N VAL A 107 17.24 15.11 0.19
CA VAL A 107 15.87 15.26 0.71
C VAL A 107 15.90 15.18 2.23
N LYS A 108 15.40 16.20 2.93
CA LYS A 108 15.29 16.16 4.40
C LYS A 108 14.07 15.36 4.86
N PRO A 109 14.01 14.89 6.13
CA PRO A 109 12.95 14.01 6.62
C PRO A 109 11.53 14.57 6.48
N GLU A 110 11.36 15.89 6.60
CA GLU A 110 10.06 16.58 6.49
C GLU A 110 9.83 17.22 5.11
N GLU A 111 10.77 17.07 4.18
CA GLU A 111 10.67 17.60 2.82
C GLU A 111 10.27 16.49 1.85
N THR A 112 9.49 16.86 0.84
CA THR A 112 9.33 16.06 -0.38
C THR A 112 10.16 16.70 -1.48
N ALA A 113 10.95 15.88 -2.17
CA ALA A 113 11.70 16.37 -3.32
C ALA A 113 11.11 15.80 -4.61
N SER A 114 10.81 16.71 -5.55
CA SER A 114 10.59 16.35 -6.94
C SER A 114 11.95 16.14 -7.61
N VAL A 115 12.21 14.90 -8.01
CA VAL A 115 13.47 14.45 -8.58
C VAL A 115 13.25 14.04 -10.03
N TYR A 116 13.93 14.70 -10.95
CA TYR A 116 13.97 14.33 -12.36
C TYR A 116 14.93 13.17 -12.57
N VAL A 117 14.51 12.15 -13.31
CA VAL A 117 15.34 10.98 -13.65
C VAL A 117 16.07 11.26 -14.97
N PRO A 118 17.41 11.44 -14.97
CA PRO A 118 18.16 11.67 -16.20
C PRO A 118 17.95 10.56 -17.24
N THR A 119 17.96 10.92 -18.53
CA THR A 119 17.78 9.95 -19.63
C THR A 119 18.86 8.88 -19.67
N ASP A 120 20.06 9.22 -19.19
CA ASP A 120 21.23 8.37 -19.26
C ASP A 120 21.38 7.49 -18.00
N THR A 121 20.38 7.54 -17.10
CA THR A 121 20.34 6.73 -15.89
C THR A 121 20.31 5.25 -16.25
N HIS A 122 21.35 4.54 -15.86
CA HIS A 122 21.35 3.08 -15.90
C HIS A 122 20.71 2.51 -14.63
N HIS A 123 21.06 3.06 -13.47
CA HIS A 123 20.53 2.67 -12.17
C HIS A 123 20.70 3.80 -11.15
N TYR A 124 20.09 3.65 -9.98
CA TYR A 124 20.20 4.62 -8.89
C TYR A 124 20.27 3.95 -7.52
N LYS A 125 20.75 4.72 -6.54
CA LYS A 125 20.74 4.33 -5.13
C LYS A 125 20.21 5.47 -4.26
N ILE A 126 19.70 5.12 -3.09
CA ILE A 126 19.32 6.09 -2.07
C ILE A 126 20.18 5.82 -0.84
N GLN A 127 20.77 6.86 -0.27
CA GLN A 127 21.57 6.79 0.95
C GLN A 127 20.84 7.53 2.06
N LEU A 128 20.71 6.94 3.25
CA LEU A 128 20.38 7.68 4.45
C LEU A 128 21.68 8.19 5.07
N VAL A 129 21.84 9.52 5.16
CA VAL A 129 23.07 10.16 5.62
C VAL A 129 22.82 10.90 6.93
N SER A 130 23.77 10.78 7.85
CA SER A 130 23.75 11.53 9.10
C SER A 130 24.13 12.99 8.87
N GLY A 131 23.31 13.90 9.39
CA GLY A 131 23.63 15.31 9.59
C GLY A 131 23.97 15.62 11.05
N GLY A 132 24.44 14.64 11.83
CA GLY A 132 24.64 14.75 13.28
C GLY A 132 23.51 14.12 14.09
N CYS A 133 22.86 13.09 13.56
CA CYS A 133 21.79 12.37 14.24
C CYS A 133 22.33 11.52 15.38
N GLN A 134 21.64 11.55 16.51
CA GLN A 134 21.93 10.68 17.65
C GLN A 134 20.98 9.48 17.71
N ARG A 135 19.73 9.70 17.28
CA ARG A 135 18.68 8.69 17.29
C ARG A 135 17.68 8.98 16.19
N PHE A 136 17.22 7.95 15.51
CA PHE A 136 16.08 8.07 14.62
C PHE A 136 15.18 6.84 14.63
N LEU A 137 13.95 7.05 14.18
CA LEU A 137 12.95 6.02 14.00
C LEU A 137 12.51 6.02 12.55
N PHE A 138 12.90 4.97 11.83
CA PHE A 138 12.70 4.83 10.39
C PHE A 138 11.56 3.85 10.12
N GLU A 139 10.56 4.27 9.34
CA GLU A 139 9.51 3.37 8.87
C GLU A 139 9.73 2.92 7.42
N GLY A 140 10.08 3.84 6.52
CA GLY A 140 10.29 3.53 5.11
C GLY A 140 10.52 4.77 4.25
N ILE A 141 11.02 4.54 3.04
CA ILE A 141 11.12 5.53 1.96
C ILE A 141 9.95 5.29 1.01
N TYR A 142 9.29 6.34 0.57
CA TYR A 142 8.26 6.26 -0.46
C TYR A 142 8.72 6.95 -1.74
N ILE A 143 8.34 6.36 -2.87
CA ILE A 143 8.67 6.85 -4.21
C ILE A 143 7.38 6.78 -5.03
N ALA A 144 6.97 7.92 -5.57
CA ALA A 144 5.78 8.04 -6.43
C ALA A 144 6.10 8.91 -7.64
N GLN A 145 5.47 8.64 -8.78
CA GLN A 145 5.58 9.56 -9.92
C GLN A 145 4.93 10.91 -9.56
N GLU A 146 5.47 12.02 -10.06
CA GLU A 146 4.96 13.36 -9.74
C GLU A 146 3.51 13.54 -10.24
N GLY A 147 2.63 14.08 -9.38
CA GLY A 147 1.20 14.25 -9.66
C GLY A 147 0.29 13.10 -9.19
N VAL A 148 0.83 12.12 -8.46
CA VAL A 148 0.14 10.87 -8.09
C VAL A 148 -0.32 10.81 -6.62
N ALA A 149 0.32 11.55 -5.70
CA ALA A 149 0.10 11.36 -4.26
C ALA A 149 -0.28 12.65 -3.51
N ASP A 150 -1.58 12.94 -3.40
CA ASP A 150 -2.13 13.65 -2.24
C ASP A 150 -2.95 12.64 -1.42
N TYR A 151 -2.40 12.16 -0.32
CA TYR A 151 -3.14 11.30 0.61
C TYR A 151 -4.22 12.14 1.30
N THR A 152 -5.47 11.66 1.30
CA THR A 152 -6.62 12.42 1.83
C THR A 152 -6.63 12.44 3.35
N VAL A 153 -6.22 11.33 3.99
CA VAL A 153 -6.18 11.19 5.44
C VAL A 153 -5.03 10.26 5.78
N ASN A 154 -3.98 10.76 6.41
CA ASN A 154 -2.98 9.97 7.13
C ASN A 154 -2.58 8.67 6.38
N ARG A 155 -2.00 8.81 5.18
CA ARG A 155 -1.52 7.70 4.32
C ARG A 155 -2.57 6.80 3.69
N TYR A 156 -3.85 7.07 3.91
CA TYR A 156 -4.96 6.53 3.14
C TYR A 156 -5.38 7.49 2.04
N TRP A 157 -5.94 6.91 1.00
CA TRP A 157 -6.52 7.61 -0.12
C TRP A 157 -7.86 6.99 -0.47
N ILE A 158 -8.88 7.85 -0.62
CA ILE A 158 -10.23 7.47 -1.04
C ILE A 158 -10.57 8.29 -2.28
N SER A 159 -10.81 7.63 -3.42
CA SER A 159 -11.14 8.31 -4.67
C SER A 159 -12.44 9.11 -4.60
N ASP A 160 -12.61 10.06 -5.51
CA ASP A 160 -13.93 10.56 -5.86
C ASP A 160 -14.79 9.44 -6.47
N LEU A 161 -16.09 9.68 -6.66
CA LEU A 161 -16.96 8.73 -7.36
C LEU A 161 -16.54 8.61 -8.83
N LEU A 162 -16.08 7.43 -9.22
CA LEU A 162 -15.68 7.07 -10.58
C LEU A 162 -16.84 6.41 -11.35
N HIS A 163 -16.79 6.52 -12.68
CA HIS A 163 -17.72 5.85 -13.62
C HIS A 163 -19.20 5.99 -13.23
N LYS A 164 -19.61 7.21 -12.87
CA LYS A 164 -20.97 7.49 -12.40
C LYS A 164 -22.02 7.02 -13.40
N ASN A 165 -22.98 6.24 -12.92
CA ASN A 165 -24.14 5.77 -13.67
C ASN A 165 -25.42 5.95 -12.83
N ASN A 166 -26.30 6.85 -13.27
CA ASN A 166 -27.55 7.18 -12.58
C ASN A 166 -28.61 6.06 -12.65
N GLU A 167 -28.46 5.09 -13.56
CA GLU A 167 -29.40 3.96 -13.67
C GLU A 167 -29.15 2.88 -12.62
N LYS A 168 -27.99 2.94 -11.95
CA LYS A 168 -27.58 1.98 -10.92
C LYS A 168 -27.65 2.65 -9.55
N ASN A 169 -28.36 2.02 -8.62
CA ASN A 169 -28.53 2.47 -7.22
C ASN A 169 -27.50 1.86 -6.26
N THR A 170 -26.47 1.18 -6.79
CA THR A 170 -25.40 0.57 -5.99
C THR A 170 -24.12 1.41 -6.13
N ILE A 171 -23.45 1.65 -5.01
CA ILE A 171 -22.08 2.14 -4.96
C ILE A 171 -21.14 0.98 -4.66
N TYR A 172 -20.07 0.87 -5.45
CA TYR A 172 -19.04 -0.16 -5.29
C TYR A 172 -17.82 0.47 -4.61
N VAL A 173 -17.36 -0.12 -3.51
CA VAL A 173 -16.20 0.35 -2.77
C VAL A 173 -15.12 -0.73 -2.86
N CYS A 174 -14.07 -0.49 -3.63
CA CYS A 174 -13.01 -1.46 -3.86
C CYS A 174 -11.77 -1.13 -3.00
N PHE A 175 -11.41 -2.06 -2.12
CA PHE A 175 -10.16 -2.01 -1.38
C PHE A 175 -9.05 -2.61 -2.23
N THR A 176 -7.97 -1.86 -2.39
CA THR A 176 -6.80 -2.35 -3.11
C THR A 176 -5.99 -3.32 -2.24
N GLU A 177 -5.46 -4.38 -2.85
CA GLU A 177 -4.60 -5.33 -2.16
C GLU A 177 -3.17 -4.79 -2.16
N PRO A 178 -2.57 -4.47 -1.00
CA PRO A 178 -1.20 -4.01 -0.96
C PRO A 178 -0.28 -5.15 -1.40
N GLU A 179 0.68 -4.82 -2.25
CA GLU A 179 1.68 -5.76 -2.71
C GLU A 179 3.00 -5.57 -1.98
N PHE A 180 3.96 -6.47 -2.22
CA PHE A 180 5.29 -6.32 -1.64
C PHE A 180 5.92 -5.01 -2.12
N ASN A 181 6.27 -4.14 -1.18
CA ASN A 181 6.94 -2.86 -1.44
C ASN A 181 6.18 -1.91 -2.38
N ARG A 182 4.89 -2.09 -2.59
CA ARG A 182 4.07 -1.15 -3.37
C ARG A 182 2.61 -1.12 -2.92
N THR A 183 1.97 0.01 -3.10
CA THR A 183 0.52 0.13 -2.90
C THR A 183 -0.24 -0.71 -3.92
N GLY A 184 -1.46 -1.13 -3.55
CA GLY A 184 -2.29 -1.89 -4.47
C GLY A 184 -2.69 -1.06 -5.68
N PHE A 185 -2.60 -1.65 -6.86
CA PHE A 185 -2.95 -1.02 -8.13
C PHE A 185 -4.03 -1.80 -8.86
N VAL A 186 -5.02 -1.09 -9.39
CA VAL A 186 -6.09 -1.66 -10.22
C VAL A 186 -6.09 -0.91 -11.55
N PRO A 187 -5.81 -1.58 -12.69
CA PRO A 187 -5.76 -0.92 -13.99
C PRO A 187 -7.07 -0.21 -14.36
N GLU A 188 -6.99 0.88 -15.14
CA GLU A 188 -8.17 1.67 -15.56
C GLU A 188 -9.21 0.80 -16.29
N ILE A 189 -8.77 -0.14 -17.13
CA ILE A 189 -9.64 -1.10 -17.82
C ILE A 189 -10.44 -2.02 -16.88
N VAL A 190 -9.94 -2.25 -15.67
CA VAL A 190 -10.65 -3.02 -14.62
C VAL A 190 -11.60 -2.10 -13.86
N GLN A 191 -11.20 -0.84 -13.60
CA GLN A 191 -12.05 0.14 -12.93
C GLN A 191 -13.29 0.47 -13.77
N GLU A 192 -13.13 0.63 -15.09
CA GLU A 192 -14.21 0.92 -16.04
C GLU A 192 -15.29 -0.16 -16.09
N HIS A 193 -14.98 -1.39 -15.64
CA HIS A 193 -15.95 -2.47 -15.50
C HIS A 193 -17.05 -2.12 -14.49
N PHE A 194 -16.76 -1.32 -13.46
CA PHE A 194 -17.68 -1.02 -12.37
C PHE A 194 -18.33 0.36 -12.51
N PRO A 195 -19.67 0.45 -12.47
CA PRO A 195 -20.36 1.73 -12.32
C PRO A 195 -20.25 2.24 -10.87
N ASN A 196 -20.29 3.55 -10.66
CA ASN A 196 -20.33 4.16 -9.33
C ASN A 196 -19.24 3.62 -8.37
N LEU A 197 -18.00 3.62 -8.82
CA LEU A 197 -16.87 3.03 -8.11
C LEU A 197 -16.18 4.04 -7.20
N VAL A 198 -15.85 3.62 -5.99
CA VAL A 198 -14.95 4.31 -5.07
C VAL A 198 -13.76 3.40 -4.77
N MET A 199 -12.57 3.86 -5.08
CA MET A 199 -11.33 3.15 -4.84
C MET A 199 -10.73 3.58 -3.51
N VAL A 200 -10.22 2.61 -2.76
CA VAL A 200 -9.58 2.81 -1.46
C VAL A 200 -8.17 2.21 -1.50
N ASN A 201 -7.18 3.03 -1.16
CA ASN A 201 -5.78 2.62 -1.10
C ASN A 201 -5.12 3.11 0.19
N SER A 202 -4.04 2.46 0.57
CA SER A 202 -3.22 2.83 1.72
C SER A 202 -1.75 2.62 1.40
N SER A 203 -0.92 3.52 1.90
CA SER A 203 0.53 3.33 1.91
C SER A 203 1.06 2.65 3.17
N TYR A 204 0.21 2.33 4.15
CA TYR A 204 0.66 1.56 5.30
C TYR A 204 1.03 0.14 4.90
N LYS A 205 1.98 -0.45 5.64
CA LYS A 205 2.28 -1.87 5.51
C LYS A 205 1.02 -2.70 5.75
N SER A 206 0.71 -3.60 4.82
CA SER A 206 -0.53 -4.40 4.82
C SER A 206 -1.81 -3.56 4.97
N SER A 207 -1.76 -2.28 4.56
CA SER A 207 -2.83 -1.28 4.67
C SER A 207 -3.46 -1.13 6.06
N LEU A 208 -2.81 -1.63 7.13
CA LEU A 208 -3.43 -1.88 8.44
C LEU A 208 -4.83 -2.54 8.35
N LEU A 209 -4.99 -3.46 7.39
CA LEU A 209 -6.27 -4.10 7.03
C LEU A 209 -7.42 -3.12 6.74
N TYR A 210 -7.12 -1.85 6.46
CA TYR A 210 -8.09 -0.76 6.35
C TYR A 210 -8.92 -0.54 7.62
N MET A 211 -8.42 -0.92 8.79
CA MET A 211 -9.15 -0.87 10.07
C MET A 211 -8.75 0.31 10.96
N GLU A 212 -7.98 1.26 10.47
CA GLU A 212 -7.57 2.45 11.24
C GLU A 212 -8.79 3.29 11.65
N LYS A 213 -8.82 3.76 12.90
CA LYS A 213 -10.02 4.38 13.52
C LYS A 213 -10.49 5.65 12.84
N GLU A 214 -9.57 6.55 12.52
CA GLU A 214 -9.86 7.83 11.87
C GLU A 214 -10.27 7.58 10.42
N PHE A 215 -9.53 6.73 9.71
CA PHE A 215 -9.87 6.31 8.36
C PHE A 215 -11.27 5.68 8.27
N PHE A 216 -11.62 4.81 9.22
CA PHE A 216 -12.92 4.14 9.27
C PHE A 216 -14.08 5.14 9.30
N GLY A 217 -14.03 6.14 10.17
CA GLY A 217 -15.04 7.20 10.25
C GLY A 217 -15.15 7.98 8.93
N ASN A 218 -14.01 8.41 8.41
CA ASN A 218 -13.95 9.20 7.17
C ASN A 218 -14.51 8.44 5.95
N LEU A 219 -14.25 7.14 5.83
CA LEU A 219 -14.78 6.33 4.74
C LEU A 219 -16.31 6.20 4.84
N LEU A 220 -16.84 5.92 6.03
CA LEU A 220 -18.28 5.80 6.24
C LEU A 220 -19.00 7.12 5.96
N GLU A 221 -18.48 8.24 6.46
CA GLU A 221 -19.03 9.58 6.20
C GLU A 221 -19.04 9.91 4.70
N LYS A 222 -17.98 9.55 3.98
CA LYS A 222 -17.90 9.74 2.53
C LYS A 222 -18.93 8.90 1.78
N ILE A 223 -19.09 7.62 2.15
CA ILE A 223 -20.11 6.74 1.56
C ILE A 223 -21.51 7.31 1.82
N GLU A 224 -21.82 7.71 3.06
CA GLU A 224 -23.12 8.31 3.39
C GLU A 224 -23.40 9.59 2.62
N SER A 225 -22.39 10.47 2.47
CA SER A 225 -22.49 11.69 1.70
C SER A 225 -22.82 11.41 0.23
N LEU A 226 -22.10 10.46 -0.38
CA LEU A 226 -22.35 10.04 -1.77
C LEU A 226 -23.73 9.39 -1.93
N SER A 227 -24.13 8.53 -0.99
CA SER A 227 -25.46 7.89 -1.01
C SER A 227 -26.59 8.91 -0.89
N ARG A 228 -26.44 9.96 -0.07
CA ARG A 228 -27.43 11.06 0.01
C ARG A 228 -27.44 11.90 -1.26
N GLN A 229 -26.28 12.20 -1.83
CA GLN A 229 -26.14 13.05 -3.02
C GLN A 229 -26.71 12.39 -4.28
N TYR A 230 -26.53 11.08 -4.43
CA TYR A 230 -26.88 10.34 -5.65
C TYR A 230 -27.96 9.28 -5.45
N SER A 231 -28.58 9.24 -4.27
CA SER A 231 -29.66 8.31 -3.92
C SER A 231 -29.29 6.83 -4.09
N PHE A 232 -28.07 6.46 -3.71
CA PHE A 232 -27.66 5.06 -3.68
C PHE A 232 -28.36 4.33 -2.51
N GLU A 233 -28.92 3.16 -2.81
CA GLU A 233 -29.66 2.32 -1.86
C GLU A 233 -28.80 1.19 -1.30
N LYS A 234 -27.80 0.74 -2.07
CA LYS A 234 -26.95 -0.42 -1.76
C LYS A 234 -25.47 -0.06 -1.80
N VAL A 235 -24.68 -0.72 -0.96
CA VAL A 235 -23.22 -0.58 -0.95
C VAL A 235 -22.58 -1.96 -1.11
N ALA A 236 -21.74 -2.15 -2.12
CA ALA A 236 -20.99 -3.38 -2.32
C ALA A 236 -19.50 -3.14 -2.04
N PHE A 237 -18.96 -3.77 -0.99
CA PHE A 237 -17.54 -3.72 -0.67
C PHE A 237 -16.80 -4.85 -1.38
N ILE A 238 -15.71 -4.53 -2.06
CA ILE A 238 -14.96 -5.48 -2.89
C ILE A 238 -13.56 -5.67 -2.33
N GLY A 239 -13.17 -6.93 -2.18
CA GLY A 239 -11.79 -7.36 -2.01
C GLY A 239 -11.39 -8.39 -3.07
N TYR A 240 -10.10 -8.50 -3.34
CA TYR A 240 -9.56 -9.47 -4.30
C TYR A 240 -8.34 -10.25 -3.76
N GLY A 241 -7.84 -9.89 -2.59
CA GLY A 241 -6.79 -10.60 -1.87
C GLY A 241 -7.03 -10.62 -0.37
N PRO A 242 -6.14 -11.23 0.43
CA PRO A 242 -6.40 -11.47 1.85
C PRO A 242 -6.63 -10.20 2.69
N ILE A 243 -5.97 -9.09 2.38
CA ILE A 243 -6.07 -7.83 3.13
C ILE A 243 -7.35 -7.07 2.74
N SER A 244 -7.65 -6.99 1.45
CA SER A 244 -8.83 -6.33 0.90
C SER A 244 -10.12 -7.13 1.18
N ASN A 245 -10.07 -8.46 1.15
CA ASN A 245 -11.21 -9.33 1.47
C ASN A 245 -11.65 -9.15 2.93
N ILE A 246 -10.71 -9.18 3.88
CA ILE A 246 -11.07 -9.02 5.30
C ILE A 246 -11.62 -7.62 5.58
N ALA A 247 -11.11 -6.59 4.87
CA ALA A 247 -11.66 -5.24 4.92
C ALA A 247 -13.10 -5.22 4.38
N ALA A 248 -13.36 -5.82 3.21
CA ALA A 248 -14.70 -5.88 2.62
C ALA A 248 -15.72 -6.51 3.57
N LEU A 249 -15.36 -7.64 4.20
CA LEU A 249 -16.20 -8.29 5.22
C LEU A 249 -16.42 -7.42 6.47
N PHE A 250 -15.42 -6.66 6.88
CA PHE A 250 -15.50 -5.80 8.05
C PHE A 250 -16.43 -4.59 7.80
N TYR A 251 -16.34 -3.97 6.62
CA TYR A 251 -17.15 -2.83 6.25
C TYR A 251 -18.58 -3.19 5.85
N SER A 252 -18.82 -4.38 5.28
CA SER A 252 -20.19 -4.81 4.91
C SER A 252 -21.10 -5.09 6.12
N LYS A 253 -20.56 -5.11 7.33
CA LYS A 253 -21.33 -5.18 8.58
C LYS A 253 -21.85 -3.83 9.05
N GLN A 254 -21.43 -2.72 8.43
CA GLN A 254 -21.76 -1.37 8.91
C GLN A 254 -23.11 -0.86 8.40
N PHE A 255 -23.60 -1.36 7.27
CA PHE A 255 -24.90 -0.97 6.72
C PHE A 255 -25.85 -2.17 6.60
N LEU A 256 -27.15 -1.90 6.72
CA LEU A 256 -28.18 -2.93 6.52
C LEU A 256 -28.19 -3.43 5.07
N THR A 257 -28.06 -2.51 4.11
CA THR A 257 -28.05 -2.78 2.66
C THR A 257 -26.62 -2.84 2.08
N SER A 258 -25.66 -3.32 2.88
CA SER A 258 -24.30 -3.56 2.39
C SER A 258 -23.96 -5.04 2.22
N TYR A 259 -23.18 -5.29 1.17
CA TYR A 259 -22.77 -6.62 0.73
C TYR A 259 -21.25 -6.67 0.58
N ALA A 260 -20.65 -7.85 0.69
CA ALA A 260 -19.24 -8.09 0.43
C ALA A 260 -19.05 -9.00 -0.79
N LEU A 261 -18.19 -8.59 -1.71
CA LEU A 261 -17.72 -9.36 -2.85
C LEU A 261 -16.26 -9.71 -2.60
N VAL A 262 -15.96 -11.00 -2.41
CA VAL A 262 -14.63 -11.48 -2.00
C VAL A 262 -14.15 -12.64 -2.85
N THR A 263 -12.85 -12.90 -2.84
CA THR A 263 -12.26 -14.14 -3.38
C THR A 263 -12.09 -15.18 -2.26
N ASP A 264 -11.65 -16.40 -2.62
CA ASP A 264 -11.31 -17.45 -1.64
C ASP A 264 -10.00 -17.19 -0.86
N SER A 265 -9.30 -16.10 -1.18
CA SER A 265 -7.97 -15.77 -0.63
C SER A 265 -8.08 -15.10 0.73
N PHE A 266 -7.76 -15.83 1.80
CA PHE A 266 -7.72 -15.34 3.17
C PHE A 266 -6.49 -15.86 3.92
N LEU A 267 -5.97 -15.07 4.85
CA LEU A 267 -4.93 -15.53 5.78
C LEU A 267 -5.56 -16.38 6.89
N ALA A 268 -4.71 -17.13 7.60
CA ALA A 268 -5.12 -17.74 8.85
C ALA A 268 -5.42 -16.66 9.91
N GLU A 269 -6.34 -16.96 10.83
CA GLU A 269 -6.72 -16.05 11.92
C GLU A 269 -5.50 -15.47 12.67
N LEU A 270 -4.53 -16.33 12.99
CA LEU A 270 -3.32 -15.95 13.70
C LEU A 270 -2.47 -14.93 12.93
N ASP A 271 -2.44 -15.02 11.60
CA ASP A 271 -1.66 -14.11 10.78
C ASP A 271 -2.32 -12.72 10.70
N TYR A 272 -3.65 -12.67 10.62
CA TYR A 272 -4.37 -11.39 10.76
C TYR A 272 -4.13 -10.74 12.13
N HIS A 273 -4.14 -11.53 13.21
CA HIS A 273 -3.76 -11.03 14.53
C HIS A 273 -2.35 -10.45 14.51
N ARG A 274 -1.35 -11.16 13.96
CA ARG A 274 0.04 -10.68 13.88
C ARG A 274 0.17 -9.35 13.11
N LEU A 275 -0.62 -9.15 12.06
CA LEU A 275 -0.59 -7.92 11.27
C LEU A 275 -1.09 -6.71 12.07
N LEU A 276 -2.10 -6.88 12.94
CA LEU A 276 -2.70 -5.77 13.69
C LEU A 276 -2.30 -5.69 15.17
N GLU A 277 -1.70 -6.72 15.76
CA GLU A 277 -1.43 -6.75 17.21
C GLU A 277 -0.64 -5.52 17.67
N ARG A 278 0.33 -5.15 16.83
CA ARG A 278 1.24 -4.02 17.02
C ARG A 278 0.54 -2.66 16.91
N HIS A 279 -0.61 -2.61 16.22
CA HIS A 279 -1.41 -1.40 15.98
C HIS A 279 -2.77 -1.42 16.67
N ARG A 280 -2.99 -2.34 17.62
CA ARG A 280 -4.29 -2.62 18.25
C ARG A 280 -5.01 -1.41 18.83
N LYS A 281 -4.28 -0.43 19.36
CA LYS A 281 -4.88 0.81 19.92
C LYS A 281 -5.38 1.78 18.84
N ARG A 282 -4.77 1.75 17.66
CA ARG A 282 -5.01 2.66 16.54
C ARG A 282 -6.11 2.14 15.59
N VAL A 283 -6.38 0.85 15.60
CA VAL A 283 -7.35 0.20 14.73
C VAL A 283 -8.63 -0.19 15.47
N ASN A 284 -9.73 -0.29 14.73
CA ASN A 284 -10.95 -0.96 15.14
C ASN A 284 -10.73 -2.47 15.08
N TYR A 285 -10.05 -3.00 16.10
CA TYR A 285 -9.62 -4.39 16.14
C TYR A 285 -10.82 -5.36 16.21
N PRO A 286 -11.07 -6.18 15.18
CA PRO A 286 -12.23 -7.06 15.15
C PRO A 286 -11.95 -8.39 15.85
N ILE A 287 -13.02 -9.17 16.05
CA ILE A 287 -12.89 -10.60 16.32
C ILE A 287 -12.72 -11.29 14.97
N PHE A 288 -11.48 -11.62 14.58
CA PHE A 288 -11.19 -12.17 13.26
C PHE A 288 -11.93 -13.48 12.97
N ARG A 289 -12.08 -14.34 13.98
CA ARG A 289 -12.89 -15.56 13.86
C ARG A 289 -14.31 -15.27 13.37
N ASP A 290 -14.96 -14.25 13.91
CA ASP A 290 -16.34 -13.90 13.55
C ASP A 290 -16.43 -13.29 12.15
N LEU A 291 -15.40 -12.57 11.70
CA LEU A 291 -15.30 -12.10 10.32
C LEU A 291 -15.06 -13.25 9.34
N LEU A 292 -14.16 -14.17 9.68
CA LEU A 292 -13.86 -15.34 8.84
C LEU A 292 -15.05 -16.29 8.73
N LEU A 293 -15.86 -16.44 9.79
CA LEU A 293 -17.11 -17.21 9.71
C LEU A 293 -18.17 -16.46 8.90
N TYR A 294 -18.24 -15.14 9.02
CA TYR A 294 -19.18 -14.31 8.28
C TYR A 294 -19.02 -14.39 6.76
N ARG A 295 -17.83 -14.77 6.26
CA ARG A 295 -17.62 -15.00 4.82
C ARG A 295 -18.57 -16.04 4.21
N PHE A 296 -19.14 -16.92 5.02
CA PHE A 296 -20.07 -17.97 4.58
C PHE A 296 -21.55 -17.53 4.65
N ASP A 297 -21.83 -16.29 5.04
CA ASP A 297 -23.18 -15.73 5.01
C ASP A 297 -23.59 -15.41 3.58
N SER A 298 -24.23 -16.38 2.91
CA SER A 298 -24.68 -16.27 1.51
C SER A 298 -25.68 -15.15 1.24
N THR A 299 -26.27 -14.54 2.29
CA THR A 299 -27.21 -13.43 2.14
C THR A 299 -26.50 -12.09 1.99
N ARG A 300 -25.28 -11.97 2.52
CA ARG A 300 -24.51 -10.71 2.54
C ARG A 300 -23.15 -10.81 1.86
N VAL A 301 -22.63 -12.02 1.66
CA VAL A 301 -21.30 -12.27 1.08
C VAL A 301 -21.42 -13.14 -0.16
N LYS A 302 -20.83 -12.69 -1.26
CA LYS A 302 -20.72 -13.43 -2.52
C LYS A 302 -19.25 -13.65 -2.87
N GLU A 303 -18.87 -14.90 -3.02
CA GLU A 303 -17.55 -15.27 -3.55
C GLU A 303 -17.59 -15.26 -5.08
N TYR A 304 -16.67 -14.56 -5.74
CA TYR A 304 -16.71 -14.37 -7.20
C TYR A 304 -15.48 -14.94 -7.96
N GLY A 305 -14.47 -15.44 -7.25
CA GLY A 305 -13.26 -15.96 -7.88
C GLY A 305 -12.43 -16.82 -6.93
N SER A 306 -11.82 -17.87 -7.48
CA SER A 306 -10.88 -18.73 -6.77
C SER A 306 -9.46 -18.49 -7.24
N SER A 307 -8.57 -18.15 -6.31
CA SER A 307 -7.13 -18.05 -6.52
C SER A 307 -6.51 -19.40 -6.94
N LYS A 308 -7.19 -20.53 -6.65
CA LYS A 308 -6.73 -21.87 -7.04
C LYS A 308 -6.88 -22.17 -8.54
N MET A 309 -7.84 -21.56 -9.25
CA MET A 309 -8.09 -21.86 -10.67
C MET A 309 -6.92 -21.43 -11.59
N GLU A 310 -6.11 -20.45 -11.20
CA GLU A 310 -4.92 -20.04 -11.97
C GLU A 310 -3.65 -20.83 -11.59
N SER A 311 -3.64 -21.50 -10.44
CA SER A 311 -2.46 -22.20 -9.92
C SER A 311 -2.15 -23.54 -10.60
N GLN A 312 -3.08 -24.10 -11.39
CA GLN A 312 -2.89 -25.43 -12.01
C GLN A 312 -2.05 -25.41 -13.30
N ASP A 313 -1.92 -24.29 -14.00
CA ASP A 313 -1.16 -24.21 -15.27
C ASP A 313 0.24 -23.61 -15.14
N LEU A 314 0.61 -23.00 -14.01
CA LEU A 314 1.91 -22.32 -13.84
C LEU A 314 2.56 -22.61 -12.48
N SER A 315 2.88 -23.89 -12.25
CA SER A 315 3.42 -24.39 -10.99
C SER A 315 4.87 -23.98 -10.66
N ASN A 316 5.45 -22.93 -11.27
CA ASN A 316 6.79 -22.44 -10.91
C ASN A 316 7.02 -20.91 -11.00
N PHE A 317 5.98 -20.09 -11.17
CA PHE A 317 6.11 -18.62 -11.19
C PHE A 317 4.96 -17.94 -10.41
N VAL A 318 4.95 -18.04 -9.08
CA VAL A 318 3.82 -17.60 -8.21
C VAL A 318 3.96 -16.15 -7.71
N TYR A 319 4.72 -15.30 -8.39
CA TYR A 319 4.67 -13.85 -8.17
C TYR A 319 4.60 -13.18 -9.54
N LEU A 320 3.59 -12.34 -9.77
CA LEU A 320 3.27 -11.57 -11.01
C LEU A 320 2.02 -12.05 -11.81
N LEU A 321 1.00 -12.58 -11.15
CA LEU A 321 -0.37 -12.40 -11.66
C LEU A 321 -0.97 -11.22 -10.90
N ASP A 322 -1.32 -10.16 -11.63
CA ASP A 322 -2.04 -9.00 -11.10
C ASP A 322 -3.39 -9.49 -10.56
N GLN A 323 -3.49 -9.66 -9.24
CA GLN A 323 -4.68 -10.19 -8.57
C GLN A 323 -5.92 -9.33 -8.84
N SER A 324 -5.72 -8.06 -9.23
CA SER A 324 -6.83 -7.18 -9.62
C SER A 324 -7.55 -7.66 -10.88
N ALA A 325 -6.92 -8.50 -11.72
CA ALA A 325 -7.57 -9.11 -12.87
C ALA A 325 -8.81 -9.95 -12.49
N LEU A 326 -8.80 -10.55 -11.29
CA LEU A 326 -9.94 -11.31 -10.76
C LEU A 326 -11.21 -10.46 -10.66
N LEU A 327 -11.08 -9.14 -10.49
CA LEU A 327 -12.24 -8.23 -10.40
C LEU A 327 -13.11 -8.29 -11.66
N LYS A 328 -12.55 -8.62 -12.83
CA LYS A 328 -13.32 -8.80 -14.07
C LYS A 328 -14.25 -10.01 -14.04
N ASN A 329 -14.01 -10.96 -13.14
CA ASN A 329 -14.88 -12.13 -12.96
C ASN A 329 -16.20 -11.77 -12.26
N ILE A 330 -16.31 -10.57 -11.67
CA ILE A 330 -17.56 -10.09 -11.08
C ILE A 330 -18.55 -9.80 -12.21
N ASN A 331 -19.50 -10.70 -12.41
CA ASN A 331 -20.64 -10.43 -13.28
C ASN A 331 -21.62 -9.50 -12.55
N LEU A 332 -21.68 -8.23 -12.98
CA LEU A 332 -22.50 -7.20 -12.34
C LEU A 332 -24.01 -7.47 -12.42
N GLU A 333 -24.51 -8.05 -13.51
CA GLU A 333 -25.94 -8.35 -13.65
C GLU A 333 -26.38 -9.36 -12.60
N THR A 334 -25.69 -10.51 -12.53
CA THR A 334 -25.99 -11.55 -11.54
C THR A 334 -25.73 -11.08 -10.10
N THR A 335 -24.88 -10.08 -9.91
CA THR A 335 -24.57 -9.53 -8.59
C THR A 335 -25.64 -8.58 -8.12
N GLU A 336 -26.14 -7.72 -9.00
CA GLU A 336 -27.28 -6.85 -8.72
C GLU A 336 -28.57 -7.64 -8.46
N GLU A 337 -28.80 -8.72 -9.22
CA GLU A 337 -29.93 -9.64 -8.98
C GLU A 337 -29.83 -10.31 -7.61
N TRP A 338 -28.68 -10.88 -7.28
CA TRP A 338 -28.44 -11.49 -5.97
C TRP A 338 -28.63 -10.49 -4.81
N MET A 339 -28.11 -9.26 -4.94
CA MET A 339 -28.31 -8.23 -3.91
C MET A 339 -29.79 -7.89 -3.76
N ARG A 340 -30.54 -7.79 -4.87
CA ARG A 340 -31.99 -7.51 -4.84
C ARG A 340 -32.79 -8.62 -4.15
N GLU A 341 -32.41 -9.88 -4.32
CA GLU A 341 -33.06 -11.02 -3.66
C GLU A 341 -32.79 -11.07 -2.16
N ASN A 342 -31.67 -10.49 -1.72
CA ASN A 342 -31.23 -10.48 -0.32
C ASN A 342 -31.39 -9.09 0.33
N VAL A 343 -32.36 -8.30 -0.12
CA VAL A 343 -32.78 -7.08 0.59
C VAL A 343 -33.71 -7.51 1.74
N THR A 344 -33.18 -7.53 2.95
CA THR A 344 -33.96 -7.69 4.19
C THR A 344 -34.55 -6.38 4.69
#